data_AF-M0KA69-F1
#
_entry.id   AF-M0KA69-F1
#
_cell.length_a   1.000
_cell.length_b   1.000
_cell.length_c   1.000
_cell.angle_alpha   90.00
_cell.angle_beta   90.00
_cell.angle_gamma   90.00
#
_symmetry.space_group_name_H-M   'P 1'
#
loop_
_entity.id
_entity.type
_entity.pdbx_description
1 polymer ?
#
loop_
_entity_poly.entity_id
_entity_poly.type
_entity_poly.pdbx_seq_one_letter_code
_entity_poly.pdbx_strand_id
1 'polypeptide(L)'
;MTDVVLTKQKIEGGKTAQLKEWMDEVCEREDEAIETLKSEGMHSETAFIEHTAKGDFLVYYMRADDMEQVFESFEESTHDIDEEHKQVMHEVLESGENIGDYELLYHIDNPERP
;
A
#
# COMPACT_ATOMS: atom_id res chain seq x y z
N MET A 1 11.22 -9.43 13.98
CA MET A 1 10.08 -8.85 14.72
C MET A 1 9.25 -8.25 13.61
N THR A 2 7.98 -8.58 13.50
CA THR A 2 7.19 -8.06 12.39
C THR A 2 6.94 -6.56 12.58
N ASP A 3 7.30 -5.76 11.58
CA ASP A 3 6.95 -4.36 11.50
C ASP A 3 5.51 -4.18 11.01
N VAL A 4 4.82 -3.22 11.61
CA VAL A 4 3.46 -2.82 11.25
C VAL A 4 3.45 -1.33 11.05
N VAL A 5 3.07 -0.91 9.84
CA VAL A 5 3.07 0.51 9.46
C VAL A 5 1.71 0.88 8.90
N LEU A 6 1.28 2.09 9.25
CA LEU A 6 0.14 2.75 8.62
C LEU A 6 0.67 3.96 7.87
N THR A 7 0.37 4.08 6.58
CA THR A 7 0.71 5.26 5.77
C THR A 7 -0.54 6.00 5.39
N LYS A 8 -0.40 7.30 5.13
CA LYS A 8 -1.48 8.14 4.61
C LYS A 8 -0.93 9.08 3.57
N GLN A 9 -1.46 9.00 2.35
CA GLN A 9 -1.05 9.82 1.22
C GLN A 9 -2.28 10.55 0.66
N LYS A 10 -2.10 11.80 0.24
CA LYS A 10 -3.20 12.61 -0.29
C LYS A 10 -3.46 12.26 -1.75
N ILE A 11 -4.71 11.93 -2.07
CA ILE A 11 -5.16 11.67 -3.44
C ILE A 11 -5.42 13.01 -4.11
N GLU A 12 -4.97 13.16 -5.35
CA GLU A 12 -5.25 14.34 -6.14
C GLU A 12 -6.74 14.46 -6.45
N GLY A 13 -7.26 15.70 -6.45
CA GLY A 13 -8.69 15.98 -6.59
C GLY A 13 -9.27 15.38 -7.88
N GLY A 14 -10.29 14.51 -7.73
CA GLY A 14 -10.97 13.86 -8.86
C GLY A 14 -10.29 12.58 -9.37
N LYS A 15 -9.15 12.18 -8.80
CA LYS A 15 -8.41 10.96 -9.17
C LYS A 15 -8.85 9.71 -8.39
N THR A 16 -9.74 9.86 -7.41
CA THR A 16 -10.24 8.75 -6.58
C THR A 16 -10.85 7.61 -7.40
N ALA A 17 -11.51 7.90 -8.52
CA ALA A 17 -12.07 6.86 -9.39
C ALA A 17 -10.96 6.06 -10.09
N GLN A 18 -9.97 6.75 -10.65
CA GLN A 18 -8.81 6.12 -11.29
C GLN A 18 -8.02 5.23 -10.31
N LEU A 19 -7.85 5.69 -9.08
CA LEU A 19 -7.21 4.88 -8.03
C LEU A 19 -8.00 3.61 -7.73
N LYS A 20 -9.34 3.68 -7.68
CA LYS A 20 -10.18 2.50 -7.44
C LYS A 20 -10.10 1.50 -8.60
N GLU A 21 -10.15 1.99 -9.84
CA GLU A 21 -10.00 1.14 -11.03
C GLU A 21 -8.67 0.37 -11.01
N TRP A 22 -7.58 1.03 -10.60
CA TRP A 22 -6.29 0.37 -10.41
C TRP A 22 -6.30 -0.67 -9.28
N MET A 23 -6.90 -0.36 -8.12
CA MET A 23 -6.99 -1.34 -7.02
C MET A 23 -7.83 -2.57 -7.41
N ASP A 24 -8.87 -2.38 -8.21
CA ASP A 24 -9.66 -3.49 -8.76
C ASP A 24 -8.79 -4.36 -9.69
N GLU A 25 -7.96 -3.76 -10.55
CA GLU A 25 -7.02 -4.50 -11.41
C GLU A 25 -5.94 -5.25 -10.62
N VAL A 26 -5.39 -4.65 -9.55
CA VAL A 26 -4.47 -5.34 -8.63
C VAL A 26 -5.14 -6.56 -8.00
N CYS A 27 -6.43 -6.46 -7.63
CA CYS A 27 -7.19 -7.59 -7.12
C CYS A 27 -7.47 -8.65 -8.20
N GLU A 28 -7.66 -8.26 -9.45
CA GLU A 28 -7.79 -9.20 -10.57
C GLU A 28 -6.47 -9.92 -10.89
N ARG A 29 -5.33 -9.28 -10.60
CA ARG A 29 -3.97 -9.81 -10.72
C ARG A 29 -3.41 -10.31 -9.38
N GLU A 30 -4.29 -10.80 -8.48
CA GLU A 30 -3.93 -11.21 -7.12
C GLU A 30 -2.71 -12.15 -7.07
N ASP A 31 -2.59 -13.11 -7.99
CA ASP A 31 -1.45 -14.03 -8.03
C ASP A 31 -0.11 -13.30 -8.20
N GLU A 32 -0.06 -12.29 -9.09
CA GLU A 32 1.14 -11.50 -9.36
C GLU A 32 1.47 -10.59 -8.17
N ALA A 33 0.45 -9.93 -7.59
CA ALA A 33 0.61 -9.14 -6.38
C ALA A 33 1.09 -9.99 -5.18
N ILE A 34 0.60 -11.23 -5.05
CA ILE A 34 1.08 -12.15 -4.02
C ILE A 34 2.55 -12.54 -4.26
N GLU A 35 2.99 -12.67 -5.51
CA GLU A 35 4.39 -12.97 -5.82
C GLU A 35 5.32 -11.82 -5.43
N THR A 36 4.92 -10.56 -5.67
CA THR A 36 5.70 -9.39 -5.24
C THR A 36 5.76 -9.27 -3.72
N LEU A 37 4.63 -9.38 -3.03
CA LEU A 37 4.59 -9.35 -1.56
C LEU A 37 5.48 -10.44 -0.93
N LYS A 38 5.51 -11.65 -1.51
CA LYS A 38 6.38 -12.73 -1.04
C LYS A 38 7.86 -12.46 -1.29
N SER A 39 8.22 -11.86 -2.44
CA SER A 39 9.61 -11.58 -2.78
C SER A 39 10.20 -10.49 -1.87
N GLU A 40 9.36 -9.55 -1.45
CA GLU A 40 9.72 -8.42 -0.57
C GLU A 40 9.68 -8.78 0.93
N GLY A 41 9.05 -9.90 1.30
CA GLY A 41 8.87 -10.28 2.71
C GLY A 41 7.71 -9.56 3.40
N MET A 42 6.74 -9.05 2.62
CA MET A 42 5.50 -8.49 3.12
C MET A 42 4.48 -9.60 3.41
N HIS A 43 3.96 -9.62 4.64
CA HIS A 43 2.97 -10.60 5.11
C HIS A 43 1.55 -10.23 4.71
N SER A 44 1.24 -8.94 4.72
CA SER A 44 -0.10 -8.45 4.34
C SER A 44 -0.06 -6.97 4.02
N GLU A 45 -0.77 -6.59 2.97
CA GLU A 45 -1.12 -5.22 2.64
C GLU A 45 -2.64 -5.04 2.69
N THR A 46 -3.11 -3.88 3.12
CA THR A 46 -4.51 -3.50 2.99
C THR A 46 -4.63 -2.02 2.69
N ALA A 47 -5.25 -1.70 1.57
CA ALA A 47 -5.51 -0.32 1.13
C ALA A 47 -6.92 0.14 1.54
N PHE A 48 -7.03 1.39 1.98
CA PHE A 48 -8.28 2.07 2.28
C PHE A 48 -8.29 3.45 1.65
N ILE A 49 -9.49 3.98 1.39
CA ILE A 49 -9.68 5.41 1.09
C ILE A 49 -10.38 6.06 2.28
N GLU A 50 -9.72 7.04 2.89
CA GLU A 50 -10.32 7.92 3.88
C GLU A 50 -10.94 9.14 3.19
N HIS A 51 -12.26 9.30 3.34
CA HIS A 51 -12.99 10.47 2.83
C HIS A 51 -13.10 11.55 3.90
N THR A 52 -12.60 12.75 3.63
CA THR A 52 -12.66 13.88 4.57
C THR A 52 -13.13 15.17 3.89
N ALA A 53 -13.46 16.19 4.69
CA ALA A 53 -13.75 17.53 4.16
C ALA A 53 -12.57 18.20 3.44
N LYS A 54 -11.33 17.71 3.65
CA LYS A 54 -10.11 18.23 3.02
C LYS A 54 -9.73 17.48 1.74
N GLY A 55 -10.50 16.47 1.36
CA GLY A 55 -10.23 15.57 0.24
C GLY A 55 -10.11 14.11 0.68
N ASP A 56 -9.76 13.28 -0.28
CA ASP A 56 -9.60 11.85 -0.13
C ASP A 56 -8.13 11.50 0.13
N PHE A 57 -7.90 10.47 0.94
CA PHE A 57 -6.57 9.99 1.26
C PHE A 57 -6.49 8.48 1.05
N LEU A 58 -5.41 8.02 0.44
CA LEU A 58 -5.04 6.61 0.38
C LEU A 58 -4.34 6.25 1.68
N VAL A 59 -4.79 5.18 2.32
CA VAL A 59 -4.27 4.70 3.60
C VAL A 59 -3.89 3.25 3.44
N TYR A 60 -2.61 2.92 3.63
CA TYR A 60 -2.16 1.53 3.65
C TYR A 60 -1.89 1.07 5.08
N TYR A 61 -2.38 -0.11 5.41
CA TYR A 61 -1.90 -0.92 6.51
C TYR A 61 -1.00 -2.02 5.95
N MET A 62 0.26 -2.05 6.37
CA MET A 62 1.24 -3.02 5.89
C MET A 62 1.88 -3.75 7.06
N ARG A 63 2.22 -5.01 6.81
CA ARG A 63 2.90 -5.88 7.76
C ARG A 63 4.04 -6.59 7.06
N ALA A 64 5.25 -6.48 7.58
CA ALA A 64 6.46 -7.09 7.00
C ALA A 64 7.41 -7.61 8.08
N ASP A 65 8.40 -8.43 7.71
CA ASP A 65 9.48 -8.77 8.65
C ASP A 65 10.44 -7.60 8.91
N ASP A 66 10.62 -6.74 7.91
CA ASP A 66 11.44 -5.52 7.94
C ASP A 66 10.85 -4.54 6.92
N MET A 67 10.25 -3.46 7.38
CA MET A 67 9.57 -2.52 6.47
C MET A 67 10.55 -1.68 5.64
N GLU A 68 11.76 -1.39 6.17
CA GLU A 68 12.78 -0.67 5.41
C GLU A 68 13.22 -1.49 4.21
N GLN A 69 13.48 -2.79 4.41
CA GLN A 69 13.83 -3.71 3.33
C GLN A 69 12.72 -3.85 2.28
N VAL A 70 11.44 -3.88 2.70
CA VAL A 70 10.31 -3.95 1.77
C VAL A 70 10.28 -2.72 0.88
N PHE A 71 10.43 -1.52 1.44
CA PHE A 71 10.44 -0.29 0.63
C PHE A 71 11.63 -0.26 -0.34
N GLU A 72 12.83 -0.65 0.10
CA GLU A 72 13.99 -0.75 -0.78
C GLU A 72 13.76 -1.76 -1.92
N SER A 73 13.19 -2.93 -1.59
CA SER A 73 12.88 -3.98 -2.57
C SER A 73 11.82 -3.53 -3.57
N PHE A 74 10.77 -2.85 -3.09
CA PHE A 74 9.73 -2.29 -3.94
C PHE A 74 10.32 -1.22 -4.87
N GLU A 75 11.19 -0.33 -4.39
CA GLU A 75 11.85 0.67 -5.23
C GLU A 75 12.68 0.05 -6.36
N GLU A 76 13.40 -1.04 -6.07
CA GLU A 76 14.22 -1.78 -7.05
C GLU A 76 13.46 -2.84 -7.85
N SER A 77 12.18 -3.11 -7.53
CA SER A 77 11.38 -4.14 -8.18
C SER A 77 11.22 -3.87 -9.68
N THR A 78 11.36 -4.95 -10.46
CA THR A 78 11.19 -5.01 -11.91
C THR A 78 9.97 -5.83 -12.32
N HIS A 79 9.07 -6.13 -11.38
CA HIS A 79 7.79 -6.76 -11.70
C HIS A 79 6.88 -5.75 -12.41
N ASP A 80 6.19 -6.21 -13.47
CA ASP A 80 5.32 -5.36 -14.29
C ASP A 80 4.26 -4.66 -13.42
N ILE A 81 3.61 -5.39 -12.51
CA ILE A 81 2.62 -4.81 -11.57
C ILE A 81 3.18 -3.71 -10.68
N ASP A 82 4.45 -3.78 -10.26
CA ASP A 82 5.06 -2.77 -9.38
C ASP A 82 5.45 -1.52 -10.17
N GLU A 83 5.94 -1.67 -11.40
CA GLU A 83 6.20 -0.54 -12.29
C GLU A 83 4.90 0.22 -12.62
N GLU A 84 3.83 -0.51 -12.94
CA GLU A 84 2.50 0.05 -13.17
C GLU A 84 1.94 0.69 -11.89
N HIS A 85 2.12 0.05 -10.72
CA HIS A 85 1.69 0.61 -9.44
C HIS A 85 2.37 1.95 -9.16
N LYS A 86 3.70 2.03 -9.31
CA LYS A 86 4.46 3.28 -9.16
C LYS A 86 3.96 4.36 -10.10
N GLN A 87 3.68 4.01 -11.36
CA GLN A 87 3.16 4.95 -12.33
C GLN A 87 1.78 5.46 -11.92
N VAL A 88 0.84 4.59 -11.57
CA VAL A 88 -0.50 5.00 -11.15
C VAL A 88 -0.43 5.87 -9.89
N MET A 89 0.37 5.49 -8.89
CA MET A 89 0.56 6.30 -7.68
C MET A 89 1.08 7.70 -8.02
N HIS A 90 2.02 7.83 -8.96
CA HIS A 90 2.50 9.13 -9.44
C HIS A 90 1.40 9.97 -10.12
N GLU A 91 0.44 9.34 -10.79
CA GLU A 91 -0.64 10.01 -11.52
C GLU A 91 -1.87 10.38 -10.67
N VAL A 92 -2.06 9.69 -9.53
CA VAL A 92 -3.26 9.84 -8.69
C VAL A 92 -3.00 10.46 -7.33
N LEU A 93 -1.75 10.49 -6.86
CA LEU A 93 -1.37 11.13 -5.59
C LEU A 93 -0.80 12.52 -5.83
N GLU A 94 -1.04 13.44 -4.90
CA GLU A 94 -0.58 14.84 -5.02
C GLU A 94 0.94 14.96 -4.93
N SER A 95 1.58 14.19 -4.04
CA SER A 95 3.03 14.15 -3.88
C SER A 95 3.60 12.75 -3.65
N GLY A 96 2.74 11.76 -3.36
CA GLY A 96 3.16 10.44 -2.87
C GLY A 96 3.76 10.46 -1.46
N GLU A 97 3.90 11.61 -0.82
CA GLU A 97 4.48 11.71 0.52
C GLU A 97 3.54 11.10 1.58
N ASN A 98 4.10 10.28 2.47
CA ASN A 98 3.39 9.84 3.66
C ASN A 98 3.24 11.02 4.64
N ILE A 99 2.04 11.57 4.74
CA ILE A 99 1.69 12.67 5.65
C ILE A 99 1.08 12.16 6.96
N GLY A 100 1.00 10.85 7.14
CA GLY A 100 0.53 10.21 8.37
C GLY A 100 1.58 10.27 9.46
N ASP A 101 1.17 10.66 10.66
CA ASP A 101 1.98 10.58 11.88
C ASP A 101 1.22 9.71 12.88
N TYR A 102 1.61 8.44 12.95
CA TYR A 102 0.89 7.42 13.71
C TYR A 102 1.81 6.74 14.72
N GLU A 103 1.34 6.63 15.96
CA GLU A 103 1.99 5.83 17.00
C GLU A 103 1.29 4.45 17.08
N LEU A 104 2.05 3.38 16.86
CA LEU A 104 1.54 2.02 17.03
C LEU A 104 1.34 1.73 18.53
N LEU A 105 0.08 1.58 18.95
CA LEU A 105 -0.24 1.24 20.33
C LEU A 105 -0.17 -0.28 20.61
N TYR A 106 -0.72 -1.10 19.71
CA TYR A 106 -0.66 -2.55 19.78
C TYR A 106 -1.00 -3.19 18.43
N HIS A 107 -0.48 -4.38 18.22
CA HIS A 107 -0.84 -5.27 17.11
C HIS A 107 -0.94 -6.69 17.64
N ILE A 108 -1.99 -7.41 17.25
CA ILE A 108 -2.26 -8.79 17.70
C ILE A 108 -2.69 -9.59 16.49
N ASP A 109 -1.99 -10.70 16.23
CA ASP A 109 -2.41 -11.68 15.25
C ASP A 109 -2.94 -12.95 15.89
N ASN A 110 -3.97 -13.50 15.26
CA ASN A 110 -4.37 -14.88 15.47
C ASN A 110 -3.65 -15.76 14.44
N PRO A 111 -2.70 -16.63 14.84
CA PRO A 111 -2.00 -17.52 13.91
C PRO A 111 -2.90 -18.62 13.34
N GLU A 112 -4.06 -18.88 13.93
CA GLU A 112 -5.04 -19.87 13.47
C GLU A 112 -6.16 -19.19 12.66
N ARG A 113 -5.81 -18.54 11.54
CA ARG A 113 -6.82 -18.07 10.57
C ARG A 113 -7.31 -19.24 9.70
N PRO A 114 -8.63 -19.34 9.41
CA PRO A 114 -9.16 -20.34 8.48
C PRO A 114 -8.68 -20.13 7.04
#